data_AF-A0A917B4G6-F1
#
_entry.id   AF-A0A917B4G6-F1
#
_cell.length_a   1.000
_cell.length_b   1.000
_cell.length_c   1.000
_cell.angle_alpha   90.00
_cell.angle_beta   90.00
_cell.angle_gamma   90.00
#
_symmetry.space_group_name_H-M   'P 1'
#
loop_
_entity.id
_entity.type
_entity.pdbx_description
1 polymer ?
#
loop_
_entity_poly.entity_id
_entity_poly.type
_entity_poly.pdbx_seq_one_letter_code
_entity_poly.pdbx_strand_id
1 'polypeptide(L)'
;MNGKWKLSIAVVLLVLAVFALDEENKVIHAESTKIFIDPGHGGSDPGATGNGLQEKNVTLDLALRTKDILDHEYEGHEVQLSRTGDQKLSLDERTNKANSWGADYLVSIHINAGGGAGFESYTYNGSYGGKAETNRLRGLVHDEIVNQTGFNDRGKKEANFHMVRETAMPAVLTENGFIDNATDAEALKSETYKTNIARGHALGIAEALNLTRRSQAYVEVVTDSLWTYNSPDWDDRRDIVSKGEVFTVTRDKFTVGGGEMYRLKSGAYISANSNYVRYFRK
;
A
#
# COMPACT_ATOMS: atom_id res chain seq x y z
N MET A 1 -69.21 -36.34 35.49
CA MET A 1 -67.89 -35.71 35.60
C MET A 1 -67.07 -36.10 34.38
N ASN A 2 -66.31 -35.15 33.83
CA ASN A 2 -65.29 -35.28 32.76
C ASN A 2 -65.86 -35.51 31.35
N GLY A 3 -65.59 -34.70 30.33
CA GLY A 3 -64.56 -33.68 30.12
C GLY A 3 -64.03 -33.86 28.71
N LYS A 4 -64.47 -33.02 27.77
CA LYS A 4 -63.97 -32.99 26.38
C LYS A 4 -62.53 -32.48 26.37
N TRP A 5 -61.62 -33.16 25.67
CA TRP A 5 -60.42 -32.52 25.12
C TRP A 5 -60.10 -33.12 23.74
N LYS A 6 -60.28 -32.28 22.71
CA LYS A 6 -59.62 -32.45 21.41
C LYS A 6 -58.16 -32.05 21.62
N LEU A 7 -57.22 -32.93 21.30
CA LEU A 7 -55.80 -32.59 21.26
C LEU A 7 -55.50 -31.96 19.89
N SER A 8 -55.17 -30.67 19.89
CA SER A 8 -54.81 -29.91 18.70
C SER A 8 -53.40 -30.27 18.22
N ILE A 9 -53.29 -30.48 16.91
CA ILE A 9 -52.04 -30.56 16.15
C ILE A 9 -51.34 -29.20 16.26
N ALA A 10 -50.35 -29.05 17.14
CA ALA A 10 -49.58 -27.80 17.23
C ALA A 10 -48.15 -27.92 17.82
N VAL A 11 -47.60 -29.11 18.05
CA VAL A 11 -46.32 -29.22 18.79
C VAL A 11 -45.17 -29.85 17.99
N VAL A 12 -45.39 -30.34 16.77
CA VAL A 12 -44.31 -31.03 16.03
C VAL A 12 -43.49 -30.10 15.12
N LEU A 13 -43.88 -28.84 14.92
CA LEU A 13 -43.14 -27.91 14.06
C LEU A 13 -42.11 -27.02 14.78
N LEU A 14 -42.04 -27.05 16.11
CA LEU A 14 -41.14 -26.15 16.87
C LEU A 14 -39.80 -26.78 17.28
N VAL A 15 -39.58 -28.08 17.05
CA VAL A 15 -38.32 -28.75 17.43
C VAL A 15 -37.32 -28.84 16.27
N LEU A 16 -37.76 -28.62 15.02
CA LEU A 16 -36.84 -28.53 13.87
C LEU A 16 -36.30 -27.11 13.61
N ALA A 17 -36.89 -26.07 14.21
CA ALA A 17 -36.47 -24.68 14.03
C ALA A 17 -35.35 -24.24 15.01
N VAL A 18 -35.04 -25.04 16.03
CA VAL A 18 -34.01 -24.68 17.04
C VAL A 18 -32.61 -25.14 16.63
N PHE A 19 -32.47 -25.98 15.60
CA PHE A 19 -31.15 -26.38 15.06
C PHE A 19 -30.70 -25.55 13.85
N ALA A 20 -31.45 -24.51 13.46
CA ALA A 20 -31.15 -23.69 12.29
C ALA A 20 -30.79 -22.22 12.62
N LEU A 21 -30.57 -21.89 13.91
CA LEU A 21 -30.26 -20.52 14.35
C LEU A 21 -28.87 -20.33 14.96
N ASP A 22 -27.99 -21.33 14.82
CA ASP A 22 -26.56 -21.23 15.16
C ASP A 22 -25.67 -21.39 13.91
N GLU A 23 -26.09 -20.87 12.76
CA GLU A 23 -25.09 -20.33 11.83
C GLU A 23 -24.58 -19.03 12.45
N GLU A 24 -23.64 -19.20 13.39
CA GLU A 24 -22.79 -18.15 13.88
C GLU A 24 -22.34 -17.29 12.70
N ASN A 25 -22.48 -15.99 12.88
CA ASN A 25 -21.72 -14.96 12.17
C ASN A 25 -20.22 -15.31 12.25
N LYS A 26 -19.78 -16.25 11.43
CA LYS A 26 -18.40 -16.34 11.02
C LYS A 26 -18.23 -15.08 10.17
N VAL A 27 -17.73 -14.03 10.81
CA VAL A 27 -17.00 -13.01 10.09
C VAL A 27 -15.90 -13.78 9.39
N ILE A 28 -16.16 -14.19 8.15
CA ILE A 28 -15.14 -14.62 7.21
C ILE A 28 -14.33 -13.34 7.04
N HIS A 29 -13.30 -13.17 7.86
CA HIS A 29 -12.21 -12.31 7.49
C HIS A 29 -11.74 -12.90 6.16
N ALA A 30 -12.09 -12.24 5.06
CA ALA A 30 -11.44 -12.51 3.79
C ALA A 30 -9.94 -12.54 4.08
N GLU A 31 -9.26 -13.63 3.70
CA GLU A 31 -7.82 -13.70 3.95
C GLU A 31 -7.17 -12.43 3.40
N SER A 32 -6.30 -11.84 4.21
CA SER A 32 -5.66 -10.57 3.88
C SER A 32 -4.84 -10.72 2.61
N THR A 33 -5.07 -9.88 1.60
CA THR A 33 -4.29 -9.92 0.36
C THR A 33 -2.83 -9.59 0.65
N LYS A 34 -1.91 -10.48 0.28
CA LYS A 34 -0.47 -10.34 0.53
C LYS A 34 0.24 -9.71 -0.65
N ILE A 35 0.78 -8.51 -0.44
CA ILE A 35 1.46 -7.72 -1.46
C ILE A 35 2.96 -7.74 -1.16
N PHE A 36 3.76 -8.24 -2.09
CA PHE A 36 5.20 -8.23 -1.97
C PHE A 36 5.81 -7.13 -2.83
N ILE A 37 6.53 -6.20 -2.19
CA ILE A 37 7.22 -5.10 -2.87
C ILE A 37 8.73 -5.37 -2.81
N ASP A 38 9.39 -5.43 -3.96
CA ASP A 38 10.83 -5.63 -4.05
C ASP A 38 11.51 -4.34 -4.51
N PRO A 39 12.20 -3.60 -3.62
CA PRO A 39 13.06 -2.51 -4.05
C PRO A 39 14.35 -3.10 -4.65
N GLY A 40 14.57 -2.88 -5.95
CA GLY A 40 15.72 -3.40 -6.69
C GLY A 40 17.06 -3.08 -6.03
N HIS A 41 18.07 -3.91 -6.28
CA HIS A 41 19.46 -3.71 -5.81
C HIS A 41 19.59 -3.61 -4.28
N GLY A 42 20.70 -3.08 -3.77
CA GLY A 42 20.94 -2.87 -2.34
C GLY A 42 22.31 -3.36 -1.85
N GLY A 43 22.78 -2.78 -0.74
CA GLY A 43 24.09 -3.04 -0.16
C GLY A 43 25.21 -2.70 -1.13
N SER A 44 26.04 -3.71 -1.45
CA SER A 44 27.17 -3.55 -2.37
C SER A 44 26.76 -3.43 -3.84
N ASP A 45 25.50 -3.68 -4.18
CA ASP A 45 24.96 -3.52 -5.52
C ASP A 45 24.23 -2.17 -5.59
N PRO A 46 24.82 -1.13 -6.20
CA PRO A 46 24.19 0.18 -6.30
C PRO A 46 23.06 0.22 -7.36
N GLY A 47 22.96 -0.80 -8.21
CA GLY A 47 22.25 -0.71 -9.48
C GLY A 47 22.89 0.31 -10.41
N ALA A 48 22.09 0.91 -11.28
CA ALA A 48 22.54 1.99 -12.12
C ALA A 48 22.93 3.23 -11.27
N THR A 49 23.93 3.97 -11.74
CA THR A 49 24.40 5.20 -11.09
C THR A 49 24.57 6.29 -12.14
N GLY A 50 24.02 7.48 -11.87
CA GLY A 50 24.05 8.59 -12.81
C GLY A 50 23.48 9.84 -12.17
N ASN A 51 23.92 11.02 -12.63
CA ASN A 51 23.36 12.30 -12.21
C ASN A 51 23.32 12.54 -10.68
N GLY A 52 24.23 11.93 -9.92
CA GLY A 52 24.30 12.00 -8.45
C GLY A 52 23.34 11.06 -7.71
N LEU A 53 22.66 10.17 -8.42
CA LEU A 53 21.75 9.17 -7.88
C LEU A 53 22.38 7.76 -7.93
N GLN A 54 21.92 6.92 -7.00
CA GLN A 54 22.12 5.47 -7.05
C GLN A 54 20.74 4.83 -7.04
N GLU A 55 20.50 3.92 -7.98
CA GLU A 55 19.21 3.25 -8.15
C GLU A 55 18.73 2.59 -6.85
N LYS A 56 19.61 1.91 -6.11
CA LYS A 56 19.26 1.26 -4.84
C LYS A 56 18.62 2.19 -3.80
N ASN A 57 18.98 3.47 -3.80
CA ASN A 57 18.47 4.44 -2.83
C ASN A 57 17.09 4.94 -3.27
N VAL A 58 16.93 5.20 -4.57
CA VAL A 58 15.66 5.66 -5.14
C VAL A 58 14.60 4.57 -5.05
N THR A 59 14.95 3.33 -5.43
CA THR A 59 14.03 2.18 -5.35
C THR A 59 13.55 1.91 -3.92
N LEU A 60 14.45 1.99 -2.93
CA LEU A 60 14.08 1.84 -1.52
C LEU A 60 13.10 2.92 -1.06
N ASP A 61 13.39 4.18 -1.39
CA ASP A 61 12.53 5.32 -1.02
C ASP A 61 11.13 5.18 -1.63
N LEU A 62 11.05 4.86 -2.93
CA LEU A 62 9.78 4.62 -3.62
C LEU A 62 9.00 3.47 -2.98
N ALA A 63 9.65 2.34 -2.73
CA ALA A 63 8.99 1.17 -2.13
C ALA A 63 8.46 1.45 -0.71
N LEU A 64 9.22 2.15 0.12
CA LEU A 64 8.79 2.53 1.47
C LEU A 64 7.59 3.48 1.43
N ARG A 65 7.56 4.45 0.51
CA ARG A 65 6.40 5.34 0.31
C ARG A 65 5.18 4.59 -0.20
N THR A 66 5.36 3.69 -1.17
CA THR A 66 4.26 2.87 -1.68
C THR A 66 3.64 2.04 -0.57
N LYS A 67 4.48 1.42 0.28
CA LYS A 67 4.02 0.68 1.46
C LYS A 67 3.24 1.57 2.43
N ASP A 68 3.78 2.75 2.77
CA ASP A 68 3.15 3.70 3.69
C ASP A 68 1.76 4.13 3.18
N ILE A 69 1.63 4.42 1.87
CA ILE A 69 0.34 4.78 1.26
C ILE A 69 -0.65 3.60 1.32
N LEU A 70 -0.22 2.39 0.95
CA LEU A 70 -1.07 1.20 1.02
C LEU A 70 -1.58 0.96 2.45
N ASP A 71 -0.67 0.89 3.42
CA ASP A 71 -0.98 0.61 4.83
C ASP A 71 -1.99 1.63 5.40
N HIS A 72 -1.87 2.90 5.02
CA HIS A 72 -2.66 4.00 5.58
C HIS A 72 -3.96 4.31 4.82
N GLU A 73 -4.02 4.10 3.51
CA GLU A 73 -5.21 4.44 2.71
C GLU A 73 -6.11 3.23 2.41
N TYR A 74 -5.61 2.00 2.56
CA TYR A 74 -6.34 0.78 2.20
C TYR A 74 -6.37 -0.24 3.34
N GLU A 75 -7.32 -1.17 3.27
CA GLU A 75 -7.46 -2.28 4.22
C GLU A 75 -7.65 -3.62 3.51
N GLY A 76 -7.67 -4.70 4.29
CA GLY A 76 -7.77 -6.06 3.75
C GLY A 76 -6.50 -6.57 3.07
N HIS A 77 -5.34 -6.00 3.41
CA HIS A 77 -4.06 -6.41 2.85
C HIS A 77 -2.92 -6.39 3.88
N GLU A 78 -1.86 -7.11 3.56
CA GLU A 78 -0.55 -7.06 4.22
C GLU A 78 0.52 -6.74 3.18
N VAL A 79 1.50 -5.92 3.53
CA VAL A 79 2.64 -5.62 2.65
C VAL A 79 3.95 -6.07 3.28
N GLN A 80 4.72 -6.91 2.58
CA GLN A 80 6.10 -7.21 2.91
C GLN A 80 7.05 -6.67 1.84
N LEU A 81 8.22 -6.20 2.30
CA LEU A 81 9.29 -5.77 1.41
C LEU A 81 10.41 -6.81 1.40
N SER A 82 11.06 -7.00 0.25
CA SER A 82 12.27 -7.84 0.19
C SER A 82 13.36 -7.28 1.10
N ARG A 83 13.50 -5.94 1.15
CA ARG A 83 14.36 -5.17 2.05
C ARG A 83 13.68 -3.87 2.50
N THR A 84 13.93 -3.48 3.75
CA THR A 84 13.47 -2.19 4.35
C THR A 84 14.61 -1.20 4.61
N GLY A 85 15.82 -1.56 4.20
CA GLY A 85 17.05 -0.79 4.39
C GLY A 85 18.07 -1.08 3.29
N ASP A 86 19.25 -0.47 3.39
CA ASP A 86 20.35 -0.71 2.44
C ASP A 86 21.09 -2.02 2.76
N GLN A 87 20.55 -3.12 2.25
CA GLN A 87 21.11 -4.47 2.41
C GLN A 87 21.16 -5.18 1.05
N LYS A 88 22.21 -5.99 0.87
CA LYS A 88 22.34 -6.83 -0.33
C LYS A 88 21.44 -8.06 -0.20
N LEU A 89 20.67 -8.35 -1.24
CA LEU A 89 19.92 -9.60 -1.40
C LEU A 89 20.13 -10.13 -2.80
N SER A 90 20.41 -11.42 -2.91
CA SER A 90 20.41 -12.14 -4.19
C SER A 90 19.00 -12.20 -4.78
N LEU A 91 18.92 -12.47 -6.08
CA LEU A 91 17.64 -12.59 -6.77
C LEU A 91 16.81 -13.76 -6.24
N ASP A 92 17.45 -14.89 -5.93
CA ASP A 92 16.79 -16.05 -5.32
C ASP A 92 16.21 -15.73 -3.94
N GLU A 93 16.95 -15.02 -3.09
CA GLU A 93 16.43 -14.63 -1.77
C GLU A 93 15.17 -13.76 -1.87
N ARG A 94 15.07 -12.91 -2.90
CA ARG A 94 13.91 -12.04 -3.12
C ARG A 94 12.68 -12.85 -3.52
N THR A 95 12.80 -13.69 -4.55
CA THR A 95 11.67 -14.50 -5.02
C THR A 95 11.30 -15.59 -4.02
N ASN A 96 12.26 -16.21 -3.33
CA ASN A 96 11.98 -17.19 -2.28
C ASN A 96 11.23 -16.58 -1.09
N LYS A 97 11.54 -15.33 -0.69
CA LYS A 97 10.76 -14.62 0.33
C LYS A 97 9.30 -14.45 -0.10
N ALA A 98 9.06 -13.96 -1.32
CA ALA A 98 7.71 -13.78 -1.84
C ALA A 98 6.94 -15.11 -1.94
N ASN A 99 7.58 -16.14 -2.50
CA ASN A 99 7.00 -17.47 -2.69
C ASN A 99 6.68 -18.15 -1.36
N SER A 100 7.61 -18.13 -0.41
CA SER A 100 7.42 -18.76 0.91
C SER A 100 6.37 -18.06 1.78
N TRP A 101 6.22 -16.75 1.64
CA TRP A 101 5.16 -16.01 2.32
C TRP A 101 3.77 -16.26 1.70
N GLY A 102 3.75 -16.76 0.47
CA GLY A 102 2.54 -16.96 -0.31
C GLY A 102 1.94 -15.62 -0.72
N ALA A 103 2.76 -14.71 -1.26
CA ALA A 103 2.26 -13.44 -1.77
C ALA A 103 1.26 -13.65 -2.91
N ASP A 104 0.24 -12.79 -2.97
CA ASP A 104 -0.78 -12.79 -4.04
C ASP A 104 -0.33 -11.95 -5.23
N TYR A 105 0.54 -10.97 -5.00
CA TYR A 105 1.08 -10.10 -6.05
C TYR A 105 2.49 -9.62 -5.72
N LEU A 106 3.36 -9.58 -6.73
CA LEU A 106 4.72 -9.03 -6.61
C LEU A 106 4.91 -7.79 -7.49
N VAL A 107 5.48 -6.74 -6.90
CA VAL A 107 5.89 -5.52 -7.60
C VAL A 107 7.37 -5.26 -7.32
N SER A 108 8.21 -5.43 -8.34
CA SER A 108 9.64 -5.10 -8.27
C SER A 108 9.87 -3.70 -8.85
N ILE A 109 10.46 -2.81 -8.06
CA ILE A 109 10.61 -1.38 -8.38
C ILE A 109 12.08 -1.11 -8.72
N HIS A 110 12.32 -0.61 -9.93
CA HIS A 110 13.62 -0.31 -10.52
C HIS A 110 13.67 1.09 -11.16
N ILE A 111 14.89 1.56 -11.47
CA ILE A 111 15.17 2.76 -12.26
C ILE A 111 16.08 2.37 -13.43
N ASN A 112 15.70 2.79 -14.63
CA ASN A 112 16.38 2.35 -15.84
C ASN A 112 17.68 3.12 -16.12
N ALA A 113 18.43 2.66 -17.11
CA ALA A 113 19.57 3.35 -17.72
C ALA A 113 19.73 2.92 -19.19
N GLY A 114 20.68 3.52 -19.91
CA GLY A 114 21.00 3.14 -21.29
C GLY A 114 20.43 4.09 -22.35
N GLY A 115 20.27 5.37 -22.03
CA GLY A 115 19.94 6.42 -23.02
C GLY A 115 18.45 6.55 -23.39
N GLY A 116 17.54 6.25 -22.45
CA GLY A 116 16.09 6.44 -22.61
C GLY A 116 15.52 7.61 -21.81
N ALA A 117 14.18 7.71 -21.78
CA ALA A 117 13.43 8.63 -20.91
C ALA A 117 11.99 8.13 -20.72
N GLY A 118 11.48 8.19 -19.50
CA GLY A 118 10.11 7.85 -19.13
C GLY A 118 9.94 6.46 -18.48
N PHE A 119 8.70 5.99 -18.45
CA PHE A 119 8.27 4.83 -17.67
C PHE A 119 8.06 3.59 -18.54
N GLU A 120 8.45 2.42 -18.04
CA GLU A 120 8.10 1.12 -18.63
C GLU A 120 7.84 0.07 -17.56
N SER A 121 7.14 -0.99 -17.94
CA SER A 121 6.86 -2.11 -17.04
C SER A 121 7.02 -3.44 -17.77
N TYR A 122 7.41 -4.48 -17.03
CA TYR A 122 7.74 -5.79 -17.56
C TYR A 122 6.97 -6.90 -16.85
N THR A 123 6.51 -7.86 -17.64
CA THR A 123 6.08 -9.20 -17.19
C THR A 123 6.93 -10.29 -17.86
N TYR A 124 6.81 -11.53 -17.42
CA TYR A 124 7.58 -12.62 -18.02
C TYR A 124 7.16 -12.92 -19.48
N ASN A 125 8.15 -13.03 -20.37
CA ASN A 125 7.93 -13.27 -21.80
C ASN A 125 7.65 -14.75 -22.16
N GLY A 126 7.79 -15.69 -21.22
CA GLY A 126 7.43 -17.10 -21.44
C GLY A 126 5.93 -17.36 -21.40
N SER A 127 5.56 -18.64 -21.56
CA SER A 127 4.19 -19.12 -21.44
C SER A 127 3.97 -19.75 -20.06
N TYR A 128 2.91 -19.34 -19.37
CA TYR A 128 2.51 -19.85 -18.05
C TYR A 128 1.01 -19.62 -17.83
N GLY A 129 0.41 -20.42 -16.94
CA GLY A 129 -0.98 -20.21 -16.52
C GLY A 129 -1.12 -18.85 -15.81
N GLY A 130 -2.21 -18.11 -16.08
CA GLY A 130 -2.44 -16.81 -15.45
C GLY A 130 -1.69 -15.62 -16.10
N LYS A 131 -1.02 -15.81 -17.25
CA LYS A 131 -0.36 -14.71 -17.98
C LYS A 131 -1.32 -13.58 -18.36
N ALA A 132 -2.54 -13.91 -18.80
CA ALA A 132 -3.56 -12.91 -19.14
C ALA A 132 -3.93 -12.04 -17.92
N GLU A 133 -4.11 -12.67 -16.75
CA GLU A 133 -4.40 -11.97 -15.50
C GLU A 133 -3.22 -11.13 -15.04
N THR A 134 -2.00 -11.67 -15.12
CA THR A 134 -0.76 -10.91 -14.81
C THR A 134 -0.64 -9.65 -15.68
N ASN A 135 -0.95 -9.77 -16.97
CA ASN A 135 -0.93 -8.63 -17.90
C ASN A 135 -2.06 -7.62 -17.62
N ARG A 136 -3.23 -8.08 -17.12
CA ARG A 136 -4.32 -7.20 -16.65
C ARG A 136 -3.88 -6.41 -15.42
N LEU A 137 -3.35 -7.09 -14.40
CA LEU A 137 -2.86 -6.47 -13.15
C LEU A 137 -1.74 -5.46 -13.42
N ARG A 138 -0.73 -5.83 -14.22
CA ARG A 138 0.30 -4.90 -14.70
C ARG A 138 -0.32 -3.69 -15.37
N GLY A 139 -1.34 -3.88 -16.22
CA GLY A 139 -2.01 -2.81 -16.95
C GLY A 139 -2.49 -1.69 -16.03
N LEU A 140 -3.19 -2.06 -14.96
CA LEU A 140 -3.73 -1.13 -13.96
C LEU A 140 -2.61 -0.39 -13.21
N VAL A 141 -1.57 -1.12 -12.77
CA VAL A 141 -0.40 -0.51 -12.12
C VAL A 141 0.32 0.47 -13.06
N HIS A 142 0.53 0.06 -14.31
CA HIS A 142 1.22 0.85 -15.31
C HIS A 142 0.47 2.15 -15.63
N ASP A 143 -0.82 2.04 -15.93
CA ASP A 143 -1.64 3.17 -16.35
C ASP A 143 -1.75 4.22 -15.24
N GLU A 144 -1.84 3.78 -13.98
CA GLU A 144 -1.92 4.68 -12.85
C GLU A 144 -0.58 5.38 -12.54
N ILE A 145 0.57 4.72 -12.74
CA ILE A 145 1.88 5.38 -12.62
C ILE A 145 2.05 6.45 -13.70
N VAL A 146 1.68 6.15 -14.96
CA VAL A 146 1.72 7.15 -16.05
C VAL A 146 0.81 8.33 -15.73
N ASN A 147 -0.41 8.07 -15.24
CA ASN A 147 -1.37 9.10 -14.86
C ASN A 147 -0.86 10.03 -13.74
N GLN A 148 -0.25 9.48 -12.69
CA GLN A 148 0.24 10.27 -11.55
C GLN A 148 1.53 11.07 -11.85
N THR A 149 2.34 10.59 -12.79
CA THR A 149 3.68 11.16 -13.04
C THR A 149 3.71 12.05 -14.29
N GLY A 150 2.91 11.72 -15.31
CA GLY A 150 3.05 12.30 -16.64
C GLY A 150 4.35 11.88 -17.34
N PHE A 151 5.01 10.81 -16.89
CA PHE A 151 6.17 10.26 -17.59
C PHE A 151 5.80 9.88 -19.03
N ASN A 152 6.78 10.00 -19.92
CA ASN A 152 6.66 9.43 -21.26
C ASN A 152 6.42 7.92 -21.16
N ASP A 153 5.28 7.44 -21.65
CA ASP A 153 4.94 6.02 -21.64
C ASP A 153 5.74 5.29 -22.73
N ARG A 154 6.65 4.41 -22.29
CA ARG A 154 7.47 3.57 -23.17
C ARG A 154 6.91 2.16 -23.33
N GLY A 155 5.77 1.88 -22.73
CA GLY A 155 4.95 0.72 -22.97
C GLY A 155 5.05 -0.38 -21.92
N LYS A 156 4.09 -1.29 -22.06
CA LYS A 156 3.93 -2.54 -21.31
C LYS A 156 4.70 -3.64 -22.05
N LYS A 157 5.87 -4.01 -21.54
CA LYS A 157 6.83 -4.92 -22.19
C LYS A 157 6.85 -6.29 -21.52
N GLU A 158 7.52 -7.23 -22.17
CA GLU A 158 7.79 -8.56 -21.61
C GLU A 158 9.29 -8.88 -21.72
N ALA A 159 9.87 -9.48 -20.68
CA ALA A 159 11.28 -9.85 -20.63
C ALA A 159 11.52 -11.09 -19.76
N ASN A 160 12.71 -11.68 -19.88
CA ASN A 160 13.12 -12.86 -19.11
C ASN A 160 13.83 -12.46 -17.79
N PHE A 161 13.25 -11.52 -17.03
CA PHE A 161 13.82 -11.07 -15.75
C PHE A 161 13.48 -12.04 -14.62
N HIS A 162 14.42 -12.21 -13.68
CA HIS A 162 14.30 -13.16 -12.59
C HIS A 162 13.05 -12.94 -11.74
N MET A 163 12.82 -11.69 -11.32
CA MET A 163 11.72 -11.33 -10.41
C MET A 163 10.34 -11.70 -10.95
N VAL A 164 10.14 -11.62 -12.27
CA VAL A 164 8.85 -11.96 -12.91
C VAL A 164 8.78 -13.42 -13.38
N ARG A 165 9.92 -14.12 -13.46
CA ARG A 165 9.99 -15.52 -13.91
C ARG A 165 9.92 -16.51 -12.75
N GLU A 166 10.69 -16.29 -11.68
CA GLU A 166 10.91 -17.27 -10.61
C GLU A 166 9.93 -17.12 -9.44
N THR A 167 8.88 -16.33 -9.63
CA THR A 167 7.87 -16.07 -8.62
C THR A 167 6.59 -16.83 -8.92
N ALA A 168 5.88 -17.28 -7.88
CA ALA A 168 4.73 -18.18 -8.00
C ALA A 168 3.38 -17.47 -8.20
N MET A 169 3.36 -16.13 -8.05
CA MET A 169 2.18 -15.28 -8.16
C MET A 169 2.32 -14.30 -9.34
N PRO A 170 1.25 -13.62 -9.78
CA PRO A 170 1.38 -12.56 -10.76
C PRO A 170 2.39 -11.48 -10.33
N ALA A 171 3.24 -11.06 -11.26
CA ALA A 171 4.33 -10.14 -10.95
C ALA A 171 4.58 -9.11 -12.04
N VAL A 172 4.94 -7.91 -11.62
CA VAL A 172 5.37 -6.82 -12.49
C VAL A 172 6.71 -6.28 -12.00
N LEU A 173 7.59 -5.94 -12.95
CA LEU A 173 8.76 -5.11 -12.71
C LEU A 173 8.53 -3.73 -13.33
N THR A 174 8.76 -2.66 -12.58
CA THR A 174 8.57 -1.27 -13.03
C THR A 174 9.91 -0.54 -13.14
N GLU A 175 10.10 0.19 -14.24
CA GLU A 175 11.26 1.03 -14.50
C GLU A 175 10.84 2.50 -14.48
N ASN A 176 11.17 3.21 -13.40
CA ASN A 176 10.54 4.48 -13.03
C ASN A 176 11.33 5.70 -13.50
N GLY A 177 11.59 5.77 -14.82
CA GLY A 177 12.48 6.77 -15.40
C GLY A 177 13.89 6.24 -15.60
N PHE A 178 14.74 7.07 -16.23
CA PHE A 178 16.12 6.74 -16.57
C PHE A 178 17.10 7.57 -15.74
N ILE A 179 17.95 6.90 -14.96
CA ILE A 179 18.90 7.57 -14.04
C ILE A 179 19.98 8.36 -14.78
N ASP A 180 20.27 8.00 -16.03
CA ASP A 180 21.23 8.66 -16.90
C ASP A 180 20.61 9.76 -17.77
N ASN A 181 19.28 9.91 -17.76
CA ASN A 181 18.57 11.00 -18.39
C ASN A 181 18.44 12.19 -17.43
N ALA A 182 18.87 13.38 -17.85
CA ALA A 182 18.88 14.57 -16.99
C ALA A 182 17.49 14.98 -16.49
N THR A 183 16.45 14.87 -17.33
CA THR A 183 15.07 15.25 -16.96
C THR A 183 14.47 14.26 -15.97
N ASP A 184 14.58 12.96 -16.26
CA ASP A 184 14.08 11.93 -15.34
C ASP A 184 14.86 11.96 -14.02
N ALA A 185 16.19 12.12 -14.06
CA ALA A 185 17.01 12.20 -12.86
C ALA A 185 16.66 13.41 -11.98
N GLU A 186 16.32 14.55 -12.57
CA GLU A 186 15.84 15.71 -11.78
C GLU A 186 14.49 15.44 -11.14
N ALA A 187 13.57 14.79 -11.89
CA ALA A 187 12.31 14.32 -11.32
C ALA A 187 12.53 13.34 -10.16
N LEU A 188 13.46 12.39 -10.30
CA LEU A 188 13.80 11.40 -9.27
C LEU A 188 14.48 12.01 -8.02
N LYS A 189 15.00 13.23 -8.09
CA LYS A 189 15.48 13.98 -6.91
C LYS A 189 14.35 14.71 -6.18
N SER A 190 13.22 14.95 -6.84
CA SER A 190 12.09 15.69 -6.28
C SER A 190 11.25 14.84 -5.33
N GLU A 191 11.06 15.33 -4.10
CA GLU A 191 10.18 14.70 -3.10
C GLU A 191 8.73 14.57 -3.58
N THR A 192 8.23 15.60 -4.25
CA THR A 192 6.88 15.59 -4.82
C THR A 192 6.76 14.51 -5.89
N TYR A 193 7.74 14.43 -6.78
CA TYR A 193 7.67 13.50 -7.90
C TYR A 193 7.85 12.05 -7.46
N LYS A 194 8.76 11.77 -6.52
CA LYS A 194 8.86 10.46 -5.86
C LYS A 194 7.56 10.07 -5.16
N THR A 195 6.89 11.02 -4.53
CA THR A 195 5.57 10.79 -3.92
C THR A 195 4.52 10.46 -4.97
N ASN A 196 4.54 11.11 -6.15
CA ASN A 196 3.63 10.80 -7.25
C ASN A 196 3.88 9.40 -7.83
N ILE A 197 5.14 9.00 -8.03
CA ILE A 197 5.49 7.64 -8.45
C ILE A 197 4.97 6.61 -7.42
N ALA A 198 5.20 6.86 -6.13
CA ALA A 198 4.75 5.97 -5.07
C ALA A 198 3.22 5.88 -4.98
N ARG A 199 2.50 7.00 -5.16
CA ARG A 199 1.04 7.03 -5.29
C ARG A 199 0.56 6.22 -6.50
N GLY A 200 1.21 6.38 -7.64
CA GLY A 200 0.92 5.60 -8.85
C GLY A 200 0.96 4.10 -8.59
N HIS A 201 2.02 3.63 -7.93
CA HIS A 201 2.11 2.23 -7.51
C HIS A 201 1.00 1.86 -6.52
N ALA A 202 0.79 2.63 -5.46
CA ALA A 202 -0.18 2.26 -4.42
C ALA A 202 -1.62 2.22 -4.95
N LEU A 203 -2.03 3.23 -5.73
CA LEU A 203 -3.36 3.30 -6.33
C LEU A 203 -3.55 2.19 -7.38
N GLY A 204 -2.54 1.98 -8.22
CA GLY A 204 -2.59 0.93 -9.25
C GLY A 204 -2.61 -0.48 -8.66
N ILE A 205 -1.83 -0.74 -7.60
CA ILE A 205 -1.88 -2.01 -6.85
C ILE A 205 -3.24 -2.18 -6.18
N ALA A 206 -3.77 -1.12 -5.57
CA ALA A 206 -5.06 -1.17 -4.91
C ALA A 206 -6.20 -1.48 -5.89
N GLU A 207 -6.19 -0.87 -7.07
CA GLU A 207 -7.14 -1.18 -8.14
C GLU A 207 -6.94 -2.60 -8.67
N ALA A 208 -5.69 -3.00 -8.93
CA ALA A 208 -5.35 -4.33 -9.44
C ALA A 208 -5.90 -5.46 -8.55
N LEU A 209 -5.78 -5.27 -7.24
CA LEU A 209 -6.16 -6.26 -6.23
C LEU A 209 -7.52 -5.98 -5.57
N ASN A 210 -8.27 -4.99 -6.09
CA ASN A 210 -9.58 -4.58 -5.57
C ASN A 210 -9.55 -4.34 -4.04
N LEU A 211 -8.52 -3.64 -3.56
CA LEU A 211 -8.39 -3.32 -2.14
C LEU A 211 -9.46 -2.34 -1.71
N THR A 212 -9.96 -2.51 -0.49
CA THR A 212 -10.95 -1.61 0.07
C THR A 212 -10.25 -0.35 0.56
N ARG A 213 -10.65 0.81 0.03
CA ARG A 213 -10.17 2.09 0.54
C ARG A 213 -10.74 2.32 1.93
N ARG A 214 -9.91 2.69 2.88
CA ARG A 214 -10.36 3.06 4.22
C ARG A 214 -11.25 4.30 4.14
N SER A 215 -12.29 4.33 4.98
CA SER A 215 -13.10 5.53 5.19
C SER A 215 -12.23 6.69 5.68
N GLN A 216 -12.56 7.92 5.28
CA GLN A 216 -11.74 9.09 5.56
C GLN A 216 -11.67 9.31 7.08
N ALA A 217 -10.46 9.34 7.60
CA ALA A 217 -10.23 9.61 9.01
C ALA A 217 -10.26 11.12 9.31
N TYR A 218 -10.75 11.44 10.51
CA TYR A 218 -10.86 12.78 11.05
C TYR A 218 -10.46 12.79 12.51
N VAL A 219 -10.03 13.97 12.96
CA VAL A 219 -9.75 14.25 14.36
C VAL A 219 -10.44 15.55 14.75
N GLU A 220 -11.24 15.51 15.81
CA GLU A 220 -11.87 16.67 16.44
C GLU A 220 -11.10 17.07 17.70
N VAL A 221 -10.82 18.35 17.87
CA VAL A 221 -10.20 18.88 19.10
C VAL A 221 -11.23 18.94 20.22
N VAL A 222 -10.96 18.32 21.38
CA VAL A 222 -11.89 18.29 22.53
C VAL A 222 -11.46 19.17 23.70
N THR A 223 -10.24 19.71 23.65
CA THR A 223 -9.69 20.68 24.62
C THR A 223 -9.84 22.12 24.11
N ASP A 224 -9.82 23.11 25.00
CA ASP A 224 -10.01 24.52 24.65
C ASP A 224 -8.91 25.08 23.74
N SER A 225 -7.69 24.56 23.85
CA SER A 225 -6.56 24.93 22.99
C SER A 225 -5.59 23.78 22.83
N LEU A 226 -5.14 23.54 21.60
CA LEU A 226 -4.18 22.49 21.26
C LEU A 226 -3.21 22.98 20.19
N TRP A 227 -1.93 22.62 20.32
CA TRP A 227 -0.93 22.91 19.29
C TRP A 227 -1.00 21.90 18.14
N THR A 228 -0.78 22.40 16.93
CA THR A 228 -0.33 21.64 15.77
C THR A 228 1.17 21.85 15.55
N TYR A 229 1.80 21.02 14.71
CA TYR A 229 3.25 20.99 14.52
C TYR A 229 3.63 20.92 13.03
N ASN A 230 4.78 21.50 12.64
CA ASN A 230 5.24 21.47 11.24
C ASN A 230 5.89 20.13 10.86
N SER A 231 6.54 19.49 11.83
CA SER A 231 7.19 18.19 11.71
C SER A 231 6.71 17.26 12.84
N PRO A 232 6.98 15.94 12.79
CA PRO A 232 6.67 15.03 13.89
C PRO A 232 7.68 15.25 15.04
N ASP A 233 7.63 16.43 15.64
CA ASP A 233 8.47 16.91 16.73
C ASP A 233 7.61 17.78 17.65
N TRP A 234 7.61 17.49 18.95
CA TRP A 234 6.81 18.21 19.94
C TRP A 234 7.28 19.65 20.18
N ASP A 235 8.48 20.00 19.73
CA ASP A 235 9.04 21.34 19.85
C ASP A 235 8.78 22.21 18.61
N ASP A 236 8.44 21.62 17.46
CA ASP A 236 8.21 22.31 16.18
C ASP A 236 6.76 22.78 16.02
N ARG A 237 6.33 23.65 16.92
CA ARG A 237 4.96 24.16 16.98
C ARG A 237 4.63 25.02 15.76
N ARG A 238 3.41 24.86 15.27
CA ARG A 238 2.86 25.55 14.10
C ARG A 238 1.74 26.53 14.51
N ASP A 239 0.51 26.03 14.63
CA ASP A 239 -0.69 26.83 14.90
C ASP A 239 -1.42 26.30 16.14
N ILE A 240 -2.12 27.17 16.89
CA ILE A 240 -3.08 26.75 17.94
C ILE A 240 -4.45 26.55 17.30
N VAL A 241 -5.09 25.44 17.65
CA VAL A 241 -6.45 25.09 17.24
C VAL A 241 -7.35 24.96 18.48
N SER A 242 -8.64 25.19 18.29
CA SER A 242 -9.64 25.33 19.34
C SER A 242 -10.61 24.14 19.38
N LYS A 243 -11.30 24.00 20.50
CA LYS A 243 -12.34 22.97 20.70
C LYS A 243 -13.38 22.97 19.58
N GLY A 244 -13.70 21.78 19.08
CA GLY A 244 -14.69 21.54 18.02
C GLY A 244 -14.13 21.66 16.60
N GLU A 245 -12.89 22.13 16.42
CA GLU A 245 -12.24 22.09 15.10
C GLU A 245 -11.97 20.64 14.67
N VAL A 246 -12.26 20.35 13.39
CA VAL A 246 -12.15 19.02 12.81
C VAL A 246 -11.15 19.04 11.66
N PHE A 247 -10.19 18.13 11.70
CA PHE A 247 -9.15 18.00 10.69
C PHE A 247 -9.21 16.65 9.99
N THR A 248 -8.96 16.66 8.69
CA THR A 248 -8.78 15.43 7.91
C THR A 248 -7.43 14.80 8.24
N VAL A 249 -7.45 13.54 8.65
CA VAL A 249 -6.25 12.75 8.97
C VAL A 249 -5.78 12.05 7.69
N THR A 250 -4.50 12.21 7.36
CA THR A 250 -3.82 11.56 6.23
C THR A 250 -2.86 10.47 6.66
N ARG A 251 -2.51 10.43 7.94
CA ARG A 251 -1.76 9.33 8.56
C ARG A 251 -2.35 9.02 9.92
N ASP A 252 -2.72 7.76 10.12
CA ASP A 252 -3.15 7.26 11.42
C ASP A 252 -2.05 7.43 12.48
N LYS A 253 -2.41 7.21 13.75
CA LYS A 253 -1.53 7.51 14.88
C LYS A 253 -0.18 6.79 14.74
N PHE A 254 0.89 7.52 15.00
CA PHE A 254 2.25 6.99 15.03
C PHE A 254 3.04 7.59 16.19
N THR A 255 4.03 6.84 16.67
CA THR A 255 4.85 7.24 17.83
C THR A 255 5.81 8.35 17.45
N VAL A 256 5.82 9.42 18.27
CA VAL A 256 6.76 10.53 18.21
C VAL A 256 7.28 10.76 19.64
N GLY A 257 8.55 10.40 19.88
CA GLY A 257 9.08 10.37 21.24
C GLY A 257 8.24 9.50 22.18
N GLY A 258 7.84 10.05 23.33
CA GLY A 258 6.99 9.37 24.33
C GLY A 258 5.48 9.51 24.09
N GLY A 259 5.05 10.07 22.97
CA GLY A 259 3.64 10.29 22.63
C GLY A 259 3.27 9.78 21.24
N GLU A 260 2.02 10.04 20.83
CA GLU A 260 1.51 9.68 19.50
C GLU A 260 0.97 10.93 18.80
N MET A 261 1.14 11.00 17.47
CA MET A 261 0.61 12.05 16.62
C MET A 261 -0.18 11.49 15.44
N TYR A 262 -1.13 12.28 14.91
CA TYR A 262 -1.72 12.12 13.58
C TYR A 262 -1.06 13.08 12.60
N ARG A 263 -1.00 12.72 11.31
CA ARG A 263 -0.70 13.69 10.23
C ARG A 263 -2.00 14.19 9.63
N LEU A 264 -2.08 15.50 9.40
CA LEU A 264 -3.25 16.17 8.83
C LEU A 264 -3.07 16.41 7.33
N LYS A 265 -4.20 16.59 6.62
CA LYS A 265 -4.21 16.95 5.19
C LYS A 265 -3.47 18.26 4.88
N SER A 266 -3.40 19.17 5.85
CA SER A 266 -2.63 20.42 5.78
C SER A 266 -1.11 20.22 5.83
N GLY A 267 -0.64 18.98 6.01
CA GLY A 267 0.77 18.65 6.25
C GLY A 267 1.20 18.82 7.71
N ALA A 268 0.38 19.47 8.55
CA ALA A 268 0.65 19.59 9.98
C ALA A 268 0.50 18.26 10.72
N TYR A 269 1.02 18.22 11.93
CA TYR A 269 0.83 17.13 12.88
C TYR A 269 0.02 17.62 14.08
N ILE A 270 -0.68 16.71 14.74
CA ILE A 270 -1.49 17.00 15.94
C ILE A 270 -1.41 15.82 16.91
N SER A 271 -1.53 16.08 18.21
CA SER A 271 -1.52 15.02 19.22
C SER A 271 -2.61 13.99 18.95
N ALA A 272 -2.28 12.70 19.12
CA ALA A 272 -3.24 11.60 19.08
C ALA A 272 -3.77 11.19 20.46
N ASN A 273 -3.42 11.92 21.52
CA ASN A 273 -3.89 11.63 22.88
C ASN A 273 -5.39 11.92 23.00
N SER A 274 -6.15 10.93 23.47
CA SER A 274 -7.61 11.01 23.61
C SER A 274 -8.09 12.08 24.61
N ASN A 275 -7.21 12.60 25.47
CA ASN A 275 -7.51 13.72 26.35
C ASN A 275 -7.62 15.06 25.59
N TYR A 276 -7.03 15.15 24.40
CA TYR A 276 -6.98 16.38 23.61
C TYR A 276 -7.79 16.30 22.33
N VAL A 277 -7.96 15.09 21.79
CA VAL A 277 -8.67 14.88 20.52
C VAL A 277 -9.57 13.65 20.52
N ARG A 278 -10.56 13.65 19.63
CA ARG A 278 -11.44 12.52 19.33
C ARG A 278 -11.29 12.11 17.87
N TYR A 279 -10.84 10.88 17.64
CA TYR A 279 -10.68 10.30 16.31
C TYR A 279 -11.97 9.62 15.83
N PHE A 280 -12.31 9.76 14.55
CA PHE A 280 -13.42 9.04 13.92
C PHE A 280 -13.20 8.90 12.41
N ARG A 281 -13.89 7.96 11.76
CA ARG A 281 -13.89 7.80 10.30
C ARG A 281 -15.28 8.05 9.71
N LYS A 282 -15.36 8.58 8.49
CA LYS A 282 -16.60 8.75 7.69
C LYS A 282 -16.40 8.28 6.26
#